data_AF-A0A7C4EVF5-F1
#
_entry.id   AF-A0A7C4EVF5-F1
#
_cell.length_a   1.000
_cell.length_b   1.000
_cell.length_c   1.000
_cell.angle_alpha   90.00
_cell.angle_beta   90.00
_cell.angle_gamma   90.00
#
_symmetry.space_group_name_H-M   'P 1'
#
loop_
_entity.id
_entity.type
_entity.pdbx_description
1 polymer ?
#
loop_
_entity_poly.entity_id
_entity_poly.type
_entity_poly.pdbx_seq_one_letter_code
_entity_poly.pdbx_strand_id
1 'polypeptide(L)'
;ELMNKLSLAPEEVAVLGDDVVDIPIMRRVGLSVTVPEAPLEVKESADYITKLPGGKGAAREVVEMILKGQGKWKDAMARYYD
;
A
#
# COMPACT_ATOMS: atom_id res chain seq x y z
N GLU A 1 2.52 13.77 -11.43
CA GLU A 1 2.12 15.08 -10.90
C GLU A 1 2.18 15.16 -9.38
N LEU A 2 1.50 14.27 -8.65
CA LEU A 2 1.44 14.31 -7.17
C LEU A 2 2.82 14.21 -6.49
N MET A 3 3.67 13.26 -6.92
CA MET A 3 5.03 13.11 -6.37
C MET A 3 5.84 14.40 -6.48
N ASN A 4 5.81 15.07 -7.64
CA ASN A 4 6.49 16.35 -7.83
C ASN A 4 5.91 17.45 -6.94
N LYS A 5 4.59 17.51 -6.76
CA LYS A 5 3.93 18.50 -5.89
C LYS A 5 4.29 18.33 -4.41
N LEU A 6 4.52 17.08 -3.99
CA LEU A 6 4.87 16.73 -2.61
C LEU A 6 6.37 16.57 -2.38
N SER A 7 7.19 16.79 -3.42
CA SER A 7 8.64 16.57 -3.40
C SER A 7 9.04 15.18 -2.92
N LEU A 8 8.30 14.15 -3.35
CA LEU A 8 8.56 12.75 -3.01
C LEU A 8 9.33 12.04 -4.12
N ALA A 9 10.33 11.26 -3.74
CA ALA A 9 10.97 10.29 -4.61
C ALA A 9 10.05 9.06 -4.79
N PRO A 10 10.10 8.35 -5.92
CA PRO A 10 9.26 7.17 -6.12
C PRO A 10 9.42 6.10 -5.03
N GLU A 11 10.62 5.95 -4.47
CA GLU A 11 10.95 5.02 -3.38
C GLU A 11 10.24 5.36 -2.05
N GLU A 12 9.77 6.59 -1.90
CA GLU A 12 9.02 7.07 -0.72
C GLU A 12 7.51 6.86 -0.86
N VAL A 13 7.06 6.29 -1.98
CA VAL A 13 5.65 6.12 -2.31
C VAL A 13 5.23 4.66 -2.17
N ALA A 14 4.05 4.46 -1.62
CA ALA A 14 3.33 3.19 -1.68
C ALA A 14 2.08 3.31 -2.56
N VAL A 15 1.78 2.28 -3.34
CA VAL A 15 0.53 2.15 -4.11
C VAL A 15 -0.16 0.84 -3.77
N LEU A 16 -1.49 0.89 -3.63
CA LEU A 16 -2.37 -0.28 -3.58
C LEU A 16 -3.26 -0.26 -4.82
N GLY A 17 -3.08 -1.21 -5.73
CA GLY A 17 -3.84 -1.32 -6.99
C GLY A 17 -4.38 -2.73 -7.21
N ASP A 18 -5.44 -2.88 -8.00
CA ASP A 18 -6.15 -4.15 -8.23
C ASP A 18 -6.39 -4.49 -9.70
N ASP A 19 -6.08 -3.59 -10.64
CA ASP A 19 -6.28 -3.81 -12.07
C ASP A 19 -5.00 -3.58 -12.89
N VAL A 20 -4.97 -4.07 -14.12
CA VAL A 20 -3.83 -4.00 -15.05
C VAL A 20 -3.40 -2.55 -15.30
N VAL A 21 -4.33 -1.59 -15.20
CA VAL A 21 -4.05 -0.16 -15.36
C VAL A 21 -3.10 0.38 -14.28
N ASP A 22 -2.99 -0.29 -13.15
CA ASP A 22 -2.15 0.10 -12.01
C ASP A 22 -0.69 -0.37 -12.17
N ILE A 23 -0.44 -1.40 -12.98
CA ILE A 23 0.90 -1.99 -13.16
C ILE A 23 1.98 -0.94 -13.50
N PRO A 24 1.75 0.04 -14.40
CA PRO A 24 2.77 1.04 -14.71
C PRO A 24 3.23 1.88 -13.52
N ILE A 25 2.35 2.16 -12.54
CA ILE A 25 2.74 2.90 -11.33
C ILE A 25 3.30 1.97 -10.26
N MET A 26 2.76 0.74 -10.12
CA MET A 26 3.28 -0.28 -9.20
C MET A 26 4.77 -0.55 -9.46
N ARG A 27 5.19 -0.65 -10.73
CA ARG A 27 6.59 -0.87 -11.12
C ARG A 27 7.54 0.30 -10.86
N ARG A 28 7.03 1.46 -10.44
CA ARG A 28 7.83 2.69 -10.28
C ARG A 28 8.00 3.10 -8.82
N VAL A 29 7.14 2.63 -7.92
CA VAL A 29 7.11 3.09 -6.52
C VAL A 29 7.92 2.17 -5.62
N GLY A 30 8.27 2.65 -4.42
CA GLY A 30 9.07 1.89 -3.44
C GLY A 30 8.32 0.74 -2.77
N LEU A 31 6.99 0.79 -2.77
CA LEU A 31 6.14 -0.29 -2.28
C LEU A 31 4.88 -0.42 -3.13
N SER A 32 4.76 -1.53 -3.84
CA SER A 32 3.57 -1.91 -4.59
C SER A 32 2.79 -3.00 -3.85
N VAL A 33 1.50 -2.78 -3.69
CA VAL A 33 0.59 -3.70 -3.00
C VAL A 33 -0.59 -4.01 -3.89
N THR A 34 -1.09 -5.23 -3.82
CA THR A 34 -2.38 -5.61 -4.42
C THR A 34 -3.22 -6.47 -3.49
N VAL A 35 -4.38 -6.92 -3.97
CA VAL A 35 -5.38 -7.69 -3.23
C VAL A 35 -5.53 -9.13 -3.77
N PRO A 36 -6.03 -10.09 -2.96
CA PRO A 36 -6.21 -11.48 -3.38
C PRO A 36 -7.05 -11.71 -4.63
N GLU A 37 -7.98 -10.82 -4.95
CA GLU A 37 -8.87 -10.93 -6.12
C GLU A 37 -8.30 -10.33 -7.40
N ALA A 38 -7.16 -9.63 -7.34
CA ALA A 38 -6.56 -8.98 -8.50
C ALA A 38 -6.13 -10.00 -9.58
N PRO A 39 -6.08 -9.61 -10.88
CA PRO A 39 -5.54 -10.45 -11.94
C PRO A 39 -4.11 -10.93 -11.63
N LEU A 40 -3.73 -12.09 -12.17
CA LEU A 40 -2.42 -12.70 -11.91
C LEU A 40 -1.26 -11.74 -12.23
N GLU A 41 -1.35 -11.02 -13.35
CA GLU A 41 -0.34 -10.07 -13.82
C GLU A 41 -0.11 -8.90 -12.83
N VAL A 42 -1.15 -8.50 -12.12
CA VAL A 42 -1.10 -7.45 -11.09
C VAL A 42 -0.41 -8.00 -9.84
N LYS A 43 -0.75 -9.24 -9.43
CA LYS A 43 -0.10 -9.95 -8.32
C LYS A 43 1.38 -10.18 -8.55
N GLU A 44 1.76 -10.55 -9.76
CA GLU A 44 3.17 -10.72 -10.14
C GLU A 44 3.95 -9.39 -10.16
N SER A 45 3.24 -8.26 -10.27
CA SER A 45 3.83 -6.92 -10.24
C SER A 45 3.83 -6.27 -8.85
N ALA A 46 3.35 -6.96 -7.81
CA ALA A 46 3.23 -6.44 -6.45
C ALA A 46 4.33 -6.99 -5.51
N ASP A 47 4.85 -6.14 -4.63
CA ASP A 47 5.77 -6.55 -3.55
C ASP A 47 5.02 -7.26 -2.42
N TYR A 48 3.74 -6.91 -2.21
CA TYR A 48 2.89 -7.49 -1.19
C TYR A 48 1.47 -7.71 -1.72
N ILE A 49 0.88 -8.84 -1.33
CA ILE A 49 -0.54 -9.13 -1.56
C ILE A 49 -1.21 -9.15 -0.19
N THR A 50 -2.24 -8.32 0.00
CA THR A 50 -2.96 -8.27 1.28
C THR A 50 -3.61 -9.61 1.59
N LYS A 51 -3.82 -9.90 2.88
CA LYS A 51 -4.60 -11.07 3.30
C LYS A 51 -6.09 -10.82 3.14
N LEU A 52 -6.52 -9.59 3.39
CA LEU A 52 -7.90 -9.16 3.26
C LEU A 52 -8.22 -8.73 1.82
N PRO A 53 -9.42 -9.03 1.31
CA PRO A 53 -9.89 -8.51 0.02
C PRO A 53 -10.08 -6.99 0.00
N GLY A 54 -10.12 -6.44 -1.21
CA GLY A 54 -10.57 -5.10 -1.53
C GLY A 54 -11.98 -4.83 -0.97
N GLY A 55 -12.16 -3.64 -0.38
CA GLY A 55 -13.40 -3.29 0.32
C GLY A 55 -13.68 -4.09 1.61
N LYS A 56 -12.83 -5.05 1.98
CA LYS A 56 -12.94 -5.89 3.19
C LYS A 56 -11.81 -5.70 4.19
N GLY A 57 -11.06 -4.60 4.05
CA GLY A 57 -10.00 -4.21 4.98
C GLY A 57 -8.58 -4.21 4.40
N ALA A 58 -8.39 -4.52 3.10
CA ALA A 58 -7.09 -4.45 2.44
C ALA A 58 -6.34 -3.12 2.70
N ALA A 59 -6.99 -1.98 2.47
CA ALA A 59 -6.37 -0.67 2.71
C ALA A 59 -5.98 -0.46 4.19
N ARG A 60 -6.81 -0.94 5.12
CA ARG A 60 -6.52 -0.88 6.56
C ARG A 60 -5.31 -1.75 6.92
N GLU A 61 -5.22 -2.95 6.35
CA GLU A 61 -4.07 -3.83 6.52
C GLU A 61 -2.77 -3.14 6.06
N VAL A 62 -2.80 -2.48 4.90
CA VAL A 62 -1.64 -1.73 4.38
C VAL A 62 -1.26 -0.55 5.27
N VAL A 63 -2.25 0.24 5.73
CA VAL A 63 -2.00 1.35 6.67
C VAL A 63 -1.36 0.85 7.96
N GLU A 64 -1.85 -0.26 8.51
CA GLU A 64 -1.29 -0.87 9.71
C GLU A 64 0.14 -1.38 9.48
N MET A 65 0.40 -2.02 8.34
CA MET A 65 1.74 -2.47 7.95
C MET A 65 2.72 -1.29 7.88
N ILE A 66 2.35 -0.19 7.21
CA ILE A 66 3.18 1.01 7.08
C ILE A 66 3.44 1.64 8.45
N LEU A 67 2.40 1.83 9.27
CA LEU A 67 2.56 2.43 10.60
C LEU A 67 3.44 1.58 11.52
N LYS A 68 3.29 0.25 11.47
CA LYS A 68 4.15 -0.67 12.23
C LYS A 68 5.60 -0.61 11.74
N GLY A 69 5.80 -0.64 10.41
CA GLY A 69 7.14 -0.53 9.80
C GLY A 69 7.84 0.79 10.15
N GLN A 70 7.08 1.88 10.34
CA GLN A 70 7.60 3.18 10.76
C GLN A 70 7.68 3.37 12.28
N GLY A 71 7.29 2.37 13.09
CA GLY A 71 7.24 2.49 14.55
C GLY A 71 6.14 3.42 15.09
N LYS A 72 5.24 3.93 14.24
CA LYS A 72 4.18 4.91 14.58
C LYS A 72 2.86 4.28 15.02
N TRP A 73 2.76 2.95 14.98
CA TRP A 73 1.52 2.25 15.32
C TRP A 73 1.04 2.52 16.75
N LYS A 74 1.96 2.50 17.73
CA LYS A 74 1.61 2.72 19.14
C LYS A 74 1.00 4.11 19.35
N ASP A 75 1.65 5.14 18.83
CA ASP A 75 1.19 6.52 18.95
C ASP A 75 -0.18 6.73 18.32
N ALA A 76 -0.41 6.14 17.13
CA ALA A 76 -1.71 6.21 16.46
C ALA A 76 -2.84 5.55 17.27
N MET A 77 -2.51 4.54 18.08
CA MET A 77 -3.47 3.76 18.86
C MET A 77 -3.64 4.24 20.31
N ALA A 78 -2.72 5.05 20.83
CA ALA A 78 -2.70 5.51 22.23
C ALA A 78 -4.07 6.00 22.71
N ARG A 79 -4.75 6.84 21.91
CA ARG A 79 -6.08 7.41 22.22
C ARG A 79 -7.21 6.41 22.46
N TYR A 80 -7.02 5.14 22.16
CA TYR A 80 -8.02 4.08 22.31
C TYR A 80 -7.67 3.06 23.38
N TYR A 81 -6.40 2.99 23.79
CA TYR A 81 -5.91 2.04 24.79
C TYR A 81 -5.56 2.71 26.11
N ASP A 82 -5.33 4.04 26.10
CA ASP A 82 -5.14 4.91 27.25
C ASP A 82 -6.42 5.73 27.54
#